data_AF-A0A1C6DV38-F1
#
_entry.id   AF-A0A1C6DV38-F1
#
_cell.length_a   1.000
_cell.length_b   1.000
_cell.length_c   1.000
_cell.angle_alpha   90.00
_cell.angle_beta   90.00
_cell.angle_gamma   90.00
#
_symmetry.space_group_name_H-M   'P 1'
#
loop_
_entity.id
_entity.type
_entity.pdbx_description
1 polymer ?
#
loop_
_entity_poly.entity_id
_entity_poly.type
_entity_poly.pdbx_seq_one_letter_code
_entity_poly.pdbx_strand_id
1 'polypeptide(L)'
;MNEILNEIRRLIRESRTMYLPHVKAEALEENGAVYYMNGKNGTEFDWYVNGKVSDFFVFYKDENNLGAVKLTLYRDGGVLVYIYDEHGRNLIKEIKTYVEASTEEIFTFAVLLRNVMDDKKIWDANIDSIDTGVILTADHISEFKNNEHYYEDMINRKKLLGMMSYVSKKITDEGWKVGYMTREEALNENDSGWSFMAGNEDDEYVADYSNIKLLSIAGVCQLDSDVLKYIDNPVGTALIRTSSDEFEIDNNDRKIYVEKR
;
A
#
# COMPACT_ATOMS: atom_id res chain seq x y z
N MET A 1 -17.35 12.65 15.30
CA MET A 1 -16.24 13.18 14.46
C MET A 1 -15.13 13.84 15.29
N ASN A 2 -15.43 14.83 16.13
CA ASN A 2 -14.42 15.40 17.06
C ASN A 2 -13.81 14.35 18.01
N GLU A 3 -14.59 13.33 18.39
CA GLU A 3 -14.13 12.22 19.23
C GLU A 3 -12.99 11.41 18.61
N ILE A 4 -13.03 11.12 17.29
CA ILE A 4 -11.95 10.37 16.61
C ILE A 4 -10.66 11.19 16.60
N LEU A 5 -10.72 12.49 16.32
CA LEU A 5 -9.53 13.35 16.41
C LEU A 5 -8.97 13.42 17.84
N ASN A 6 -9.84 13.48 18.85
CA ASN A 6 -9.42 13.45 20.25
C ASN A 6 -8.76 12.12 20.62
N GLU A 7 -9.26 11.01 20.07
CA GLU A 7 -8.69 9.69 20.28
C GLU A 7 -7.33 9.54 19.61
N ILE A 8 -7.17 10.03 18.38
CA ILE A 8 -5.87 10.12 17.70
C ILE A 8 -4.87 10.93 18.55
N ARG A 9 -5.28 12.12 19.03
CA ARG A 9 -4.44 12.95 19.92
C ARG A 9 -4.05 12.19 21.19
N ARG A 10 -5.01 11.50 21.80
CA ARG A 10 -4.80 10.72 23.04
C ARG A 10 -3.77 9.62 22.80
N LEU A 11 -3.97 8.78 21.79
CA LEU A 11 -3.09 7.65 21.44
C LEU A 11 -1.66 8.12 21.12
N ILE A 12 -1.52 9.18 20.33
CA ILE A 12 -0.21 9.76 20.00
C ILE A 12 0.47 10.29 21.27
N ARG A 13 -0.25 11.08 22.08
CA ARG A 13 0.30 11.68 23.31
C ARG A 13 0.75 10.61 24.31
N GLU A 14 -0.07 9.60 24.53
CA GLU A 14 0.26 8.48 25.45
C GLU A 14 1.48 7.71 24.94
N SER A 15 1.48 7.35 23.66
CA SER A 15 2.61 6.66 23.03
C SER A 15 3.90 7.46 23.15
N ARG A 16 3.89 8.75 22.80
CA ARG A 16 5.05 9.63 22.92
C ARG A 16 5.53 9.73 24.37
N THR A 17 4.62 9.96 25.32
CA THR A 17 4.97 10.13 26.73
C THR A 17 5.61 8.87 27.31
N MET A 18 5.14 7.69 26.88
CA MET A 18 5.64 6.41 27.36
C MET A 18 7.00 6.04 26.76
N TYR A 19 7.20 6.28 25.47
CA TYR A 19 8.35 5.75 24.74
C TYR A 19 9.41 6.79 24.34
N LEU A 20 9.08 8.08 24.38
CA LEU A 20 10.01 9.20 24.13
C LEU A 20 9.98 10.23 25.28
N PRO A 21 10.17 9.81 26.56
CA PRO A 21 10.06 10.72 27.70
C PRO A 21 11.15 11.81 27.72
N HIS A 22 12.26 11.61 27.02
CA HIS A 22 13.35 12.57 26.86
C HIS A 22 13.07 13.65 25.80
N VAL A 23 12.16 13.38 24.86
CA VAL A 23 11.83 14.31 23.77
C VAL A 23 10.81 15.32 24.28
N LYS A 24 11.26 16.55 24.50
CA LYS A 24 10.40 17.65 24.96
C LYS A 24 9.55 18.20 23.83
N ALA A 25 8.42 18.83 24.18
CA ALA A 25 7.49 19.41 23.21
C ALA A 25 8.18 20.41 22.27
N GLU A 26 9.10 21.24 22.78
CA GLU A 26 9.78 22.28 22.00
C GLU A 26 10.75 21.71 20.94
N ALA A 27 11.11 20.43 21.05
CA ALA A 27 11.89 19.69 20.07
C ALA A 27 11.03 19.08 18.95
N LEU A 28 9.72 19.33 18.96
CA LEU A 28 8.75 18.85 17.99
C LEU A 28 8.06 20.02 17.29
N GLU A 29 7.64 19.80 16.05
CA GLU A 29 6.96 20.82 15.26
C GLU A 29 5.68 21.30 15.96
N GLU A 30 5.50 22.63 15.99
CA GLU A 30 4.39 23.30 16.70
C GLU A 30 4.15 22.76 18.14
N ASN A 31 5.24 22.46 18.86
CA ASN A 31 5.21 21.90 20.21
C ASN A 31 4.57 20.49 20.30
N GLY A 32 4.72 19.71 19.23
CA GLY A 32 4.18 18.35 19.11
C GLY A 32 2.76 18.31 18.56
N ALA A 33 2.43 19.23 17.65
CA ALA A 33 1.20 19.19 16.89
C ALA A 33 1.09 17.88 16.10
N VAL A 34 -0.15 17.47 15.86
CA VAL A 34 -0.45 16.30 15.04
C VAL A 34 -0.84 16.78 13.65
N TYR A 35 -0.20 16.22 12.64
CA TYR A 35 -0.47 16.53 11.24
C TYR A 35 -1.20 15.36 10.59
N TYR A 36 -2.29 15.65 9.90
CA TYR A 36 -2.95 14.75 8.98
C TYR A 36 -2.14 14.70 7.68
N MET A 37 -1.66 13.51 7.31
CA MET A 37 -0.75 13.29 6.19
C MET A 37 -1.39 12.38 5.14
N ASN A 38 -1.78 12.97 4.02
CA ASN A 38 -2.59 12.30 2.99
C ASN A 38 -2.03 12.46 1.57
N GLY A 39 -0.77 12.89 1.43
CA GLY A 39 0.05 12.62 0.23
C GLY A 39 -0.47 13.12 -1.13
N LYS A 40 -1.43 14.04 -1.16
CA LYS A 40 -2.13 14.57 -2.36
C LYS A 40 -2.91 13.54 -3.20
N ASN A 41 -2.97 12.28 -2.79
CA ASN A 41 -3.76 11.24 -3.47
C ASN A 41 -5.19 11.12 -2.92
N GLY A 42 -5.49 11.72 -1.77
CA GLY A 42 -6.85 11.89 -1.28
C GLY A 42 -7.34 10.77 -0.37
N THR A 43 -8.31 11.11 0.49
CA THR A 43 -8.90 10.23 1.50
C THR A 43 -9.62 9.07 0.83
N GLU A 44 -10.25 9.29 -0.32
CA GLU A 44 -10.90 8.24 -1.09
C GLU A 44 -9.90 7.18 -1.58
N PHE A 45 -8.73 7.58 -2.09
CA PHE A 45 -7.70 6.62 -2.49
C PHE A 45 -7.22 5.80 -1.29
N ASP A 46 -6.95 6.46 -0.17
CA ASP A 46 -6.53 5.76 1.04
C ASP A 46 -7.61 4.81 1.57
N TRP A 47 -8.88 5.23 1.48
CA TRP A 47 -10.03 4.43 1.89
C TRP A 47 -10.24 3.21 1.00
N TYR A 48 -10.39 3.42 -0.30
CA TYR A 48 -10.75 2.38 -1.26
C TYR A 48 -9.57 1.48 -1.61
N VAL A 49 -8.40 2.06 -1.85
CA VAL A 49 -7.22 1.31 -2.30
C VAL A 49 -6.37 0.87 -1.13
N ASN A 50 -6.14 1.73 -0.13
CA ASN A 50 -5.26 1.41 1.00
C ASN A 50 -5.94 0.79 2.22
N GLY A 51 -7.26 0.76 2.26
CA GLY A 51 -8.02 0.21 3.39
C GLY A 51 -7.82 1.00 4.68
N LYS A 52 -7.39 2.26 4.58
CA LYS A 52 -7.10 3.13 5.71
C LYS A 52 -7.80 4.48 5.57
N VAL A 53 -7.98 5.19 6.67
CA VAL A 53 -8.48 6.56 6.64
C VAL A 53 -7.35 7.51 6.25
N SER A 54 -6.27 7.51 7.03
CA SER A 54 -5.09 8.32 6.76
C SER A 54 -3.95 7.97 7.74
N ASP A 55 -2.79 8.59 7.50
CA ASP A 55 -1.69 8.62 8.46
C ASP A 55 -1.67 9.97 9.21
N PHE A 56 -1.28 9.94 10.47
CA PHE A 56 -1.16 11.09 11.35
C PHE A 56 0.24 11.12 11.96
N PHE A 57 0.90 12.26 11.93
CA PHE A 57 2.31 12.37 12.33
C PHE A 57 2.53 13.45 13.38
N VAL A 58 3.55 13.21 14.21
CA VAL A 58 4.22 14.25 14.99
C VAL A 58 5.67 14.28 14.52
N PHE A 59 6.17 15.44 14.13
CA PHE A 59 7.52 15.58 13.56
C PHE A 59 8.51 16.15 14.56
N TYR A 60 9.78 15.74 14.42
CA TYR A 60 10.90 16.42 15.05
C TYR A 60 11.10 17.80 14.41
N LYS A 61 11.35 18.79 15.27
CA LYS A 61 11.71 20.14 14.85
C LYS A 61 13.21 20.25 14.60
N ASP A 62 13.64 19.68 13.47
CA ASP A 62 15.01 19.77 12.97
C ASP A 62 15.04 19.81 11.44
N GLU A 63 16.23 19.96 10.86
CA GLU A 63 16.41 20.12 9.41
C GLU A 63 15.86 18.96 8.57
N ASN A 64 15.75 17.76 9.13
CA ASN A 64 15.27 16.57 8.41
C ASN A 64 13.76 16.41 8.50
N ASN A 65 13.11 17.04 9.49
CA ASN A 65 11.67 17.00 9.71
C ASN A 65 11.08 15.57 9.65
N LEU A 66 11.76 14.62 10.29
CA LEU A 66 11.32 13.22 10.32
C LEU A 66 10.28 13.00 11.43
N GLY A 67 9.42 11.99 11.25
CA GLY A 67 8.36 11.67 12.19
C GLY A 67 8.90 11.07 13.49
N ALA A 68 8.53 11.63 14.64
CA ALA A 68 8.72 11.03 15.96
C ALA A 68 7.65 9.97 16.26
N VAL A 69 6.42 10.22 15.83
CA VAL A 69 5.30 9.28 15.94
C VAL A 69 4.55 9.28 14.61
N LYS A 70 4.25 8.08 14.10
CA LYS A 70 3.33 7.86 12.98
C LYS A 70 2.18 7.00 13.48
N LEU A 71 0.95 7.48 13.35
CA LEU A 71 -0.28 6.73 13.62
C LEU A 71 -1.03 6.52 12.30
N THR A 72 -1.30 5.28 11.93
CA THR A 72 -2.20 4.95 10.82
C THR A 72 -3.54 4.51 11.38
N LEU A 73 -4.64 5.15 10.95
CA LEU A 73 -6.01 4.74 11.28
C LEU A 73 -6.59 3.94 10.11
N TYR A 74 -7.02 2.70 10.38
CA TYR A 74 -7.63 1.82 9.38
C TYR A 74 -9.16 1.96 9.34
N ARG A 75 -9.77 1.54 8.23
CA ARG A 75 -11.23 1.65 8.01
C ARG A 75 -12.07 0.83 9.00
N ASP A 76 -11.48 -0.18 9.62
CA ASP A 76 -12.09 -1.06 10.62
C ASP A 76 -11.89 -0.57 12.06
N GLY A 77 -11.24 0.60 12.23
CA GLY A 77 -10.90 1.18 13.52
C GLY A 77 -9.58 0.70 14.10
N GLY A 78 -8.90 -0.22 13.40
CA GLY A 78 -7.54 -0.60 13.75
C GLY A 78 -6.61 0.60 13.71
N VAL A 79 -5.66 0.63 14.63
CA VAL A 79 -4.64 1.68 14.73
C VAL A 79 -3.27 1.03 14.81
N LEU A 80 -2.36 1.52 13.99
CA LEU A 80 -0.95 1.14 14.02
C LEU A 80 -0.10 2.37 14.34
N VAL A 81 0.59 2.34 15.47
CA VAL A 81 1.48 3.41 15.90
C VAL A 81 2.93 2.95 15.80
N TYR A 82 3.73 3.72 15.07
CA TYR A 82 5.17 3.61 15.03
C TYR A 82 5.81 4.77 15.79
N ILE A 83 6.83 4.45 16.58
CA ILE A 83 7.55 5.43 17.38
C ILE A 83 9.02 5.39 16.98
N TYR A 84 9.55 6.55 16.63
CA TYR A 84 10.92 6.71 16.17
C TYR A 84 11.69 7.64 17.09
N ASP A 85 12.82 7.15 17.59
CA ASP A 85 13.80 7.93 18.34
C ASP A 85 14.92 8.42 17.40
N GLU A 86 15.94 9.05 17.96
CA GLU A 86 17.15 9.50 17.24
C GLU A 86 16.79 10.40 16.04
N HIS A 87 15.92 11.37 16.27
CA HIS A 87 15.44 12.30 15.24
C HIS A 87 14.79 11.58 14.05
N GLY A 88 13.99 10.55 14.34
CA GLY A 88 13.17 9.84 13.35
C GLY A 88 13.91 8.75 12.58
N ARG A 89 15.17 8.46 12.92
CA ARG A 89 16.02 7.50 12.20
C ARG A 89 15.93 6.07 12.74
N ASN A 90 15.48 5.91 13.99
CA ASN A 90 15.48 4.62 14.64
C ASN A 90 14.06 4.24 15.09
N LEU A 91 13.47 3.21 14.49
CA LEU A 91 12.18 2.67 14.92
C LEU A 91 12.36 1.90 16.23
N ILE A 92 11.78 2.40 17.33
CA ILE A 92 11.93 1.80 18.66
C ILE A 92 10.69 1.03 19.12
N LYS A 93 9.52 1.30 18.53
CA LYS A 93 8.28 0.63 18.93
C LYS A 93 7.22 0.60 17.82
N GLU A 94 6.54 -0.54 17.73
CA GLU A 94 5.28 -0.73 17.01
C GLU A 94 4.17 -1.06 18.02
N ILE A 95 3.00 -0.42 17.90
CA ILE A 95 1.83 -0.65 18.75
C ILE A 95 0.62 -0.87 17.86
N LYS A 96 -0.10 -1.98 18.09
CA LYS A 96 -1.39 -2.26 17.47
C LYS A 96 -2.48 -2.07 18.51
N THR A 97 -3.47 -1.25 18.18
CA THR A 97 -4.61 -0.95 19.04
C THR A 97 -5.82 -0.58 18.18
N TYR A 98 -6.88 -0.05 18.79
CA TYR A 98 -8.10 0.38 18.10
C TYR A 98 -8.54 1.74 18.65
N VAL A 99 -9.24 2.50 17.82
CA VAL A 99 -10.04 3.64 18.32
C VAL A 99 -11.34 3.12 18.94
N GLU A 100 -11.83 3.84 19.95
CA GLU A 100 -13.17 3.63 20.51
C GLU A 100 -14.25 4.28 19.62
N ALA A 101 -14.40 3.79 18.39
CA ALA A 101 -15.39 4.26 17.42
C ALA A 101 -15.92 3.11 16.56
N SER A 102 -17.18 3.21 16.15
CA SER A 102 -17.80 2.29 15.19
C SER A 102 -17.26 2.50 13.77
N THR A 103 -17.40 1.48 12.92
CA THR A 103 -17.05 1.57 11.50
C THR A 103 -17.86 2.64 10.76
N GLU A 104 -19.09 2.92 11.19
CA GLU A 104 -19.92 4.00 10.62
C GLU A 104 -19.38 5.39 11.01
N GLU A 105 -18.93 5.57 12.24
CA GLU A 105 -18.29 6.83 12.68
C GLU A 105 -16.97 7.07 11.96
N ILE A 106 -16.19 6.01 11.75
CA ILE A 106 -14.92 6.06 11.01
C ILE A 106 -15.15 6.38 9.54
N PHE A 107 -16.15 5.74 8.92
CA PHE A 107 -16.58 6.06 7.55
C PHE A 107 -17.01 7.53 7.44
N THR A 108 -17.85 8.00 8.36
CA THR A 108 -18.31 9.39 8.39
C THR A 108 -17.14 10.36 8.57
N PHE A 109 -16.13 9.98 9.34
CA PHE A 109 -14.91 10.77 9.49
C PHE A 109 -14.07 10.83 8.20
N ALA A 110 -13.99 9.75 7.42
CA ALA A 110 -13.35 9.77 6.11
C ALA A 110 -14.10 10.71 5.13
N VAL A 111 -15.43 10.68 5.12
CA VAL A 111 -16.26 11.60 4.31
C VAL A 111 -16.01 13.06 4.72
N LEU A 112 -15.89 13.33 6.03
CA LEU A 112 -15.53 14.66 6.53
C LEU A 112 -14.18 15.11 6.00
N LEU A 113 -13.13 14.31 6.15
CA LEU A 113 -11.78 14.65 5.69
C LEU A 113 -11.75 14.95 4.19
N ARG A 114 -12.42 14.13 3.38
CA ARG A 114 -12.60 14.39 1.95
C ARG A 114 -13.20 15.78 1.70
N ASN A 115 -14.29 16.11 2.37
CA ASN A 115 -15.02 17.35 2.14
C ASN A 115 -14.30 18.62 2.63
N VAL A 116 -13.71 18.55 3.83
CA VAL A 116 -13.13 19.75 4.46
C VAL A 116 -11.66 19.94 4.15
N MET A 117 -10.97 18.89 3.69
CA MET A 117 -9.54 18.92 3.36
C MET A 117 -9.32 18.72 1.85
N ASP A 118 -9.64 17.54 1.31
CA ASP A 118 -9.25 17.15 -0.04
C ASP A 118 -9.92 18.03 -1.12
N ASP A 119 -11.23 18.27 -1.01
CA ASP A 119 -11.98 19.13 -1.94
C ASP A 119 -11.44 20.57 -1.96
N LYS A 120 -10.92 21.02 -0.80
CA LYS A 120 -10.29 22.32 -0.63
C LYS A 120 -8.80 22.31 -0.95
N LYS A 121 -8.25 21.17 -1.37
CA LYS A 121 -6.83 20.93 -1.67
C LYS A 121 -5.91 21.28 -0.49
N ILE A 122 -6.37 21.02 0.73
CA ILE A 122 -5.58 21.16 1.96
C ILE A 122 -4.94 19.80 2.25
N TRP A 123 -3.62 19.76 2.18
CA TRP A 123 -2.82 18.56 2.35
C TRP A 123 -1.84 18.75 3.51
N ASP A 124 -1.46 17.66 4.16
CA ASP A 124 -0.34 17.63 5.11
C ASP A 124 -0.43 18.74 6.18
N ALA A 125 -1.61 18.83 6.81
CA ALA A 125 -2.02 19.95 7.63
C ALA A 125 -2.18 19.55 9.09
N ASN A 126 -1.99 20.51 9.99
CA ASN A 126 -2.27 20.32 11.41
C ASN A 126 -3.75 19.94 11.59
N ILE A 127 -4.04 18.87 12.34
CA ILE A 127 -5.41 18.38 12.55
C ILE A 127 -6.32 19.41 13.24
N ASP A 128 -5.75 20.41 13.91
CA ASP A 128 -6.49 21.50 14.54
C ASP A 128 -7.13 22.44 13.50
N SER A 129 -6.67 22.43 12.24
CA SER A 129 -7.31 23.18 11.16
C SER A 129 -8.51 22.48 10.54
N ILE A 130 -8.80 21.23 10.93
CA ILE A 130 -9.91 20.45 10.39
C ILE A 130 -11.23 20.98 10.97
N ASP A 131 -12.10 21.49 10.09
CA ASP A 131 -13.42 21.97 10.49
C ASP A 131 -14.36 20.78 10.77
N THR A 132 -14.39 20.36 12.03
CA THR A 132 -15.27 19.27 12.50
C THR A 132 -16.72 19.70 12.73
N GLY A 133 -17.04 20.99 12.57
CA GLY A 133 -18.39 21.53 12.73
C GLY A 133 -19.27 21.38 11.50
N VAL A 134 -18.69 20.98 10.36
CA VAL A 134 -19.43 20.78 9.11
C VAL A 134 -20.46 19.66 9.26
N ILE A 135 -21.70 19.94 8.88
CA ILE A 135 -22.77 18.96 8.81
C ILE A 135 -22.67 18.25 7.45
N LEU A 136 -22.40 16.94 7.48
CA LEU A 136 -22.41 16.12 6.27
C LEU A 136 -23.84 15.86 5.81
N THR A 137 -24.10 16.06 4.53
CA THR A 137 -25.38 15.75 3.89
C THR A 137 -25.42 14.30 3.42
N ALA A 138 -26.62 13.80 3.12
CA ALA A 138 -26.79 12.51 2.46
C ALA A 138 -26.08 12.45 1.10
N ASP A 139 -25.97 13.58 0.41
CA ASP A 139 -25.27 13.69 -0.88
C ASP A 139 -23.76 13.47 -0.71
N HIS A 140 -23.11 14.08 0.29
CA HIS A 140 -21.68 13.84 0.55
C HIS A 140 -21.39 12.35 0.82
N ILE A 141 -22.25 11.70 1.60
CA ILE A 141 -22.11 10.26 1.91
C ILE A 141 -22.30 9.41 0.65
N SER A 142 -23.33 9.73 -0.15
CA SER A 142 -23.65 8.97 -1.36
C SER A 142 -22.59 9.16 -2.43
N GLU A 143 -22.09 10.38 -2.62
CA GLU A 143 -21.00 10.70 -3.53
C GLU A 143 -19.74 9.91 -3.16
N PHE A 144 -19.31 9.97 -1.89
CA PHE A 144 -18.13 9.25 -1.43
C PHE A 144 -18.27 7.75 -1.74
N LYS A 145 -19.39 7.11 -1.38
CA LYS A 145 -19.67 5.69 -1.67
C LYS A 145 -19.64 5.37 -3.16
N ASN A 146 -20.31 6.21 -3.96
CA ASN A 146 -20.41 5.98 -5.39
C ASN A 146 -19.04 6.08 -6.07
N ASN A 147 -18.11 6.88 -5.54
CA ASN A 147 -16.77 7.03 -6.13
C ASN A 147 -15.89 5.78 -6.07
N GLU A 148 -16.28 4.71 -5.36
CA GLU A 148 -15.54 3.44 -5.34
C GLU A 148 -15.23 2.90 -6.74
N HIS A 149 -16.16 3.04 -7.70
CA HIS A 149 -15.99 2.56 -9.07
C HIS A 149 -14.79 3.19 -9.80
N TYR A 150 -14.39 4.41 -9.43
CA TYR A 150 -13.21 5.06 -10.01
C TYR A 150 -11.89 4.39 -9.60
N TYR A 151 -11.91 3.58 -8.54
CA TYR A 151 -10.74 2.91 -7.99
C TYR A 151 -10.70 1.41 -8.29
N GLU A 152 -11.71 0.85 -8.96
CA GLU A 152 -11.83 -0.59 -9.23
C GLU A 152 -10.57 -1.19 -9.86
N ASP A 153 -10.01 -0.55 -10.89
CA ASP A 153 -8.78 -1.02 -11.54
C ASP A 153 -7.59 -1.05 -10.56
N MET A 154 -7.45 -0.03 -9.71
CA MET A 154 -6.37 0.04 -8.72
C MET A 154 -6.56 -0.99 -7.60
N ILE A 155 -7.81 -1.19 -7.16
CA ILE A 155 -8.17 -2.21 -6.17
C ILE A 155 -7.83 -3.60 -6.71
N ASN A 156 -8.26 -3.90 -7.95
CA ASN A 156 -8.01 -5.18 -8.61
C ASN A 156 -6.53 -5.41 -8.83
N ARG A 157 -5.79 -4.41 -9.31
CA ARG A 157 -4.34 -4.48 -9.52
C ARG A 157 -3.59 -4.69 -8.20
N LYS A 158 -3.97 -3.98 -7.14
CA LYS A 158 -3.39 -4.17 -5.80
C LYS A 158 -3.66 -5.57 -5.25
N LYS A 159 -4.88 -6.08 -5.43
CA LYS A 159 -5.23 -7.46 -5.07
C LYS A 159 -4.32 -8.44 -5.82
N LEU A 160 -4.20 -8.28 -7.14
CA LEU A 160 -3.37 -9.15 -7.97
C LEU A 160 -1.90 -9.14 -7.56
N LEU A 161 -1.34 -7.97 -7.22
CA LEU A 161 0.03 -7.84 -6.70
C LEU A 161 0.27 -8.68 -5.44
N GLY A 162 -0.77 -8.88 -4.61
CA GLY A 162 -0.71 -9.70 -3.40
C GLY A 162 -0.93 -11.20 -3.63
N MET A 163 -1.44 -11.61 -4.79
CA MET A 163 -1.72 -13.01 -5.11
C MET A 163 -0.44 -13.77 -5.45
N MET A 164 -0.45 -15.08 -5.24
CA MET A 164 0.66 -15.98 -5.49
C MET A 164 0.74 -16.42 -6.95
N SER A 165 1.93 -16.77 -7.39
CA SER A 165 2.26 -17.25 -8.72
C SER A 165 3.28 -18.37 -8.64
N TYR A 166 3.37 -19.16 -9.71
CA TYR A 166 4.43 -20.15 -9.89
C TYR A 166 5.65 -19.48 -10.51
N VAL A 167 6.82 -19.67 -9.91
CA VAL A 167 8.05 -19.04 -10.39
C VAL A 167 9.17 -20.06 -10.44
N SER A 168 9.84 -20.15 -11.59
CA SER A 168 11.05 -20.96 -11.76
C SER A 168 12.15 -20.55 -10.78
N LYS A 169 12.82 -21.52 -10.17
CA LYS A 169 14.00 -21.27 -9.33
C LYS A 169 15.17 -20.70 -10.12
N LYS A 170 15.19 -20.81 -11.46
CA LYS A 170 16.14 -20.05 -12.29
C LYS A 170 15.97 -18.54 -12.09
N ILE A 171 14.73 -18.07 -11.96
CA ILE A 171 14.45 -16.67 -11.67
C ILE A 171 14.81 -16.34 -10.23
N THR A 172 14.46 -17.17 -9.25
CA THR A 172 14.61 -16.80 -7.83
C THR A 172 16.02 -17.02 -7.28
N ASP A 173 16.69 -18.08 -7.71
CA ASP A 173 17.92 -18.58 -7.09
C ASP A 173 19.14 -18.38 -8.01
N GLU A 174 18.98 -18.42 -9.34
CA GLU A 174 20.09 -18.30 -10.30
C GLU A 174 20.28 -16.91 -10.94
N GLY A 175 19.37 -15.97 -10.68
CA GLY A 175 19.50 -14.59 -11.15
C GLY A 175 18.89 -14.28 -12.52
N TRP A 176 18.13 -15.19 -13.13
CA TRP A 176 17.55 -14.95 -14.46
C TRP A 176 16.35 -14.01 -14.42
N LYS A 177 16.19 -13.15 -15.42
CA LYS A 177 14.94 -12.42 -15.66
C LYS A 177 13.84 -13.37 -16.14
N VAL A 178 12.59 -12.94 -16.03
CA VAL A 178 11.43 -13.62 -16.61
C VAL A 178 11.56 -13.56 -18.13
N GLY A 179 11.71 -14.70 -18.79
CA GLY A 179 11.74 -14.80 -20.25
C GLY A 179 10.41 -15.25 -20.83
N TYR A 180 9.61 -16.01 -20.06
CA TYR A 180 8.32 -16.52 -20.49
C TYR A 180 7.32 -16.46 -19.35
N MET A 181 6.09 -16.04 -19.63
CA MET A 181 5.03 -16.00 -18.64
C MET A 181 3.68 -16.35 -19.22
N THR A 182 2.90 -17.12 -18.48
CA THR A 182 1.56 -17.57 -18.86
C THR A 182 0.57 -17.29 -17.75
N ARG A 183 -0.69 -17.02 -18.12
CA ARG A 183 -1.79 -16.84 -17.18
C ARG A 183 -2.89 -17.85 -17.44
N GLU A 184 -3.09 -18.76 -16.50
CA GLU A 184 -4.17 -19.76 -16.52
C GLU A 184 -5.29 -19.39 -15.53
N GLU A 185 -6.32 -20.22 -15.48
CA GLU A 185 -7.37 -20.11 -14.47
C GLU A 185 -6.78 -20.34 -13.08
N ALA A 186 -7.14 -19.48 -12.13
CA ALA A 186 -6.69 -19.59 -10.75
C ALA A 186 -7.17 -20.89 -10.10
N LEU A 187 -6.27 -21.63 -9.44
CA LEU A 187 -6.66 -22.85 -8.72
C LEU A 187 -7.42 -22.58 -7.43
N ASN A 188 -7.25 -21.40 -6.84
CA ASN A 188 -7.91 -20.96 -5.61
C ASN A 188 -7.89 -19.42 -5.48
N GLU A 189 -8.50 -18.89 -4.43
CA GLU A 189 -8.65 -17.44 -4.21
C GLU A 189 -7.33 -16.66 -4.07
N ASN A 190 -6.22 -17.34 -3.75
CA ASN A 190 -4.90 -16.73 -3.57
C ASN A 190 -3.97 -16.99 -4.77
N ASP A 191 -4.41 -17.78 -5.76
CA ASP A 191 -3.66 -18.06 -6.98
C ASP A 191 -3.98 -17.00 -8.04
N SER A 192 -2.97 -16.28 -8.51
CA SER A 192 -3.13 -15.26 -9.57
C SER A 192 -3.42 -15.85 -10.95
N GLY A 193 -3.14 -17.15 -11.12
CA GLY A 193 -3.09 -17.84 -12.41
C GLY A 193 -1.77 -17.63 -13.17
N TRP A 194 -0.88 -16.76 -12.69
CA TRP A 194 0.39 -16.50 -13.37
C TRP A 194 1.46 -17.56 -13.07
N SER A 195 2.21 -17.90 -14.11
CA SER A 195 3.42 -18.71 -14.07
C SER A 195 4.55 -17.95 -14.78
N PHE A 196 5.74 -17.93 -14.17
CA PHE A 196 6.90 -17.18 -14.64
C PHE A 196 8.12 -18.10 -14.77
N MET A 197 8.72 -18.13 -15.96
CA MET A 197 9.87 -18.95 -16.33
C MET A 197 10.99 -18.09 -16.92
N ALA A 198 12.24 -18.53 -16.83
CA ALA A 198 13.37 -17.84 -17.44
C ALA A 198 13.39 -18.00 -18.98
N GLY A 199 12.71 -19.03 -19.51
CA GLY A 199 12.66 -19.34 -20.94
C GLY A 199 13.81 -20.20 -21.44
N ASN A 200 14.66 -20.70 -20.53
CA ASN A 200 15.78 -21.60 -20.81
C ASN A 200 15.73 -22.88 -19.96
N GLU A 201 14.60 -23.17 -19.34
CA GLU A 201 14.27 -24.45 -18.74
C GLU A 201 14.15 -25.54 -19.81
N ASP A 202 14.63 -26.75 -19.52
CA ASP A 202 14.39 -27.92 -20.36
C ASP A 202 13.21 -28.74 -19.82
N ASP A 203 12.77 -29.73 -20.60
CA ASP A 203 11.59 -30.55 -20.27
C ASP A 203 11.74 -31.29 -18.92
N GLU A 204 12.96 -31.74 -18.60
CA GLU A 204 13.25 -32.41 -17.32
C GLU A 204 13.11 -31.43 -16.14
N TYR A 205 13.62 -30.20 -16.30
CA TYR A 205 13.50 -29.14 -15.31
C TYR A 205 12.05 -28.75 -15.05
N VAL A 206 11.26 -28.55 -16.11
CA VAL A 206 9.84 -28.16 -16.03
C VAL A 206 9.00 -29.28 -15.40
N ALA A 207 9.33 -30.55 -15.65
CA ALA A 207 8.60 -31.68 -15.10
C ALA A 207 8.80 -31.88 -13.59
N ASP A 208 9.88 -31.33 -13.01
CA ASP A 208 10.12 -31.41 -11.57
C ASP A 208 9.55 -30.19 -10.82
N TYR A 209 8.44 -30.41 -10.11
CA TYR A 209 7.80 -29.39 -9.28
C TYR A 209 8.72 -28.82 -8.19
N SER A 210 9.80 -29.53 -7.81
CA SER A 210 10.78 -29.04 -6.85
C SER A 210 11.55 -27.82 -7.38
N ASN A 211 11.53 -27.57 -8.70
CA ASN A 211 12.11 -26.41 -9.35
C ASN A 211 11.21 -25.16 -9.34
N ILE A 212 10.00 -25.27 -8.81
CA ILE A 212 9.04 -24.17 -8.73
C ILE A 212 8.99 -23.62 -7.30
N LYS A 213 8.90 -22.29 -7.20
CA LYS A 213 8.68 -21.56 -5.95
C LYS A 213 7.41 -20.72 -6.07
N LEU A 214 6.66 -20.66 -4.98
CA LEU A 214 5.54 -19.73 -4.88
C LEU A 214 6.06 -18.35 -4.44
N LEU A 215 5.73 -17.33 -5.22
CA LEU A 215 6.00 -15.93 -4.92
C LEU A 215 4.76 -15.09 -5.23
N SER A 216 4.57 -14.00 -4.50
CA SER A 216 3.56 -13.02 -4.88
C SER A 216 3.96 -12.34 -6.19
N ILE A 217 2.97 -11.85 -6.95
CA ILE A 217 3.23 -11.05 -8.16
C ILE A 217 4.11 -9.85 -7.82
N ALA A 218 3.89 -9.18 -6.68
CA ALA A 218 4.77 -8.11 -6.21
C ALA A 218 6.22 -8.59 -5.99
N GLY A 219 6.41 -9.79 -5.44
CA GLY A 219 7.72 -10.41 -5.28
C GLY A 219 8.41 -10.69 -6.61
N VAL A 220 7.67 -11.12 -7.63
CA VAL A 220 8.19 -11.27 -9.00
C VAL A 220 8.59 -9.91 -9.57
N CYS A 221 7.76 -8.88 -9.43
CA CYS A 221 8.05 -7.53 -9.91
C CYS A 221 9.27 -6.88 -9.21
N GLN A 222 9.59 -7.29 -7.98
CA GLN A 222 10.81 -6.88 -7.29
C GLN A 222 12.07 -7.53 -7.88
N LEU A 223 11.94 -8.77 -8.37
CA LEU A 223 13.02 -9.45 -9.08
C LEU A 223 13.16 -8.90 -10.51
N ASP A 224 12.04 -8.62 -11.17
CA ASP A 224 11.99 -8.20 -12.58
C ASP A 224 10.87 -7.17 -12.79
N SER A 225 11.23 -5.89 -12.77
CA SER A 225 10.27 -4.78 -12.81
C SER A 225 9.51 -4.67 -14.12
N ASP A 226 10.04 -5.25 -15.21
CA ASP A 226 9.44 -5.13 -16.55
C ASP A 226 8.10 -5.88 -16.63
N VAL A 227 7.95 -6.92 -15.80
CA VAL A 227 6.72 -7.73 -15.68
C VAL A 227 5.51 -6.89 -15.29
N LEU A 228 5.71 -5.83 -14.49
CA LEU A 228 4.64 -5.02 -13.92
C LEU A 228 3.70 -4.44 -15.00
N LYS A 229 4.19 -4.17 -16.21
CA LYS A 229 3.39 -3.64 -17.32
C LYS A 229 2.30 -4.62 -17.80
N TYR A 230 2.47 -5.92 -17.57
CA TYR A 230 1.69 -7.00 -18.22
C TYR A 230 0.83 -7.82 -17.25
N ILE A 231 0.90 -7.58 -15.94
CA ILE A 231 0.20 -8.42 -14.95
C ILE A 231 -1.33 -8.42 -15.12
N ASP A 232 -1.90 -7.34 -15.67
CA ASP A 232 -3.35 -7.20 -15.85
C ASP A 232 -3.87 -7.94 -17.10
N ASN A 233 -2.99 -8.54 -17.91
CA ASN A 233 -3.39 -9.32 -19.08
C ASN A 233 -4.35 -10.46 -18.71
N PRO A 234 -5.38 -10.75 -19.53
CA PRO A 234 -6.43 -11.69 -19.18
C PRO A 234 -5.93 -13.14 -19.07
N VAL A 235 -6.72 -13.99 -18.43
CA VAL A 235 -6.52 -15.45 -18.45
C VAL A 235 -6.48 -15.95 -19.90
N GLY A 236 -5.58 -16.90 -20.17
CA GLY A 236 -5.25 -17.40 -21.50
C GLY A 236 -4.10 -16.66 -22.18
N THR A 237 -3.47 -15.69 -21.49
CA THR A 237 -2.31 -14.96 -22.02
C THR A 237 -1.04 -15.81 -21.92
N ALA A 238 -0.23 -15.80 -22.99
CA ALA A 238 1.16 -16.26 -22.99
C ALA A 238 2.04 -15.18 -23.63
N LEU A 239 3.14 -14.82 -22.95
CA LEU A 239 4.04 -13.74 -23.34
C LEU A 239 5.49 -14.23 -23.32
N ILE A 240 6.25 -13.87 -24.34
CA ILE A 240 7.71 -14.06 -24.42
C ILE A 240 8.41 -12.71 -24.29
N ARG A 241 9.53 -12.67 -23.58
CA ARG A 241 10.43 -11.52 -23.58
C ARG A 241 11.12 -11.43 -24.93
N THR A 242 11.12 -10.26 -25.55
CA THR A 242 11.73 -10.02 -26.88
C THR A 242 12.94 -9.11 -26.82
N SER A 243 13.11 -8.37 -25.72
CA SER A 243 14.29 -7.54 -25.44
C SER A 243 14.51 -7.36 -23.93
N SER A 244 15.46 -6.51 -23.54
CA SER A 244 15.82 -6.28 -22.12
C SER A 244 14.64 -5.85 -21.24
N ASP A 245 13.58 -5.25 -21.79
CA ASP A 245 12.49 -4.60 -21.04
C ASP A 245 11.08 -4.76 -21.66
N GLU A 246 10.95 -5.55 -22.73
CA GLU A 246 9.70 -5.70 -23.48
C GLU A 246 9.31 -7.18 -23.69
N PHE A 247 7.99 -7.40 -23.66
CA PHE A 247 7.33 -8.68 -23.92
C PHE A 247 6.32 -8.56 -25.06
N GLU A 248 6.12 -9.66 -25.79
CA GLU A 248 5.12 -9.79 -26.83
C GLU A 248 4.31 -11.09 -26.66
N ILE A 249 3.10 -11.14 -27.23
CA ILE A 249 2.28 -12.35 -27.25
C ILE A 249 3.03 -13.46 -27.97
N ASP A 250 3.08 -14.64 -27.36
CA ASP A 250 3.72 -15.80 -27.93
C ASP A 250 2.90 -16.36 -29.10
N ASN A 251 3.38 -16.13 -30.32
CA ASN A 251 2.81 -16.70 -31.54
C ASN A 251 3.57 -17.95 -32.01
N ASN A 252 4.48 -18.49 -31.19
CA ASN A 252 5.38 -19.61 -31.51
C ASN A 252 6.29 -19.35 -32.73
N ASP A 253 6.59 -18.10 -33.04
CA ASP A 253 7.36 -17.67 -34.21
C ASP A 253 8.72 -17.03 -33.87
N ARG A 254 8.96 -16.73 -32.59
CA ARG A 254 10.18 -16.08 -32.10
C ARG A 254 10.83 -16.86 -30.97
N LYS A 255 12.13 -16.64 -30.81
CA LYS A 255 12.88 -17.15 -29.66
C LYS A 255 12.70 -16.23 -28.47
N ILE A 256 12.65 -16.82 -27.28
CA ILE A 256 12.66 -16.09 -26.02
C ILE A 256 14.01 -15.39 -25.85
N TYR A 257 13.97 -14.10 -25.54
CA TYR A 257 15.13 -13.34 -25.09
C TYR A 257 15.40 -13.67 -23.62
N VAL A 258 16.58 -14.21 -23.33
CA VAL A 258 16.98 -14.66 -22.00
C VAL A 258 18.13 -13.80 -21.49
N GLU A 259 17.99 -13.26 -20.28
CA GLU A 259 18.95 -12.33 -19.67
C GLU A 259 19.09 -12.62 -18.16
N LYS A 260 20.30 -12.43 -17.62
CA LYS A 260 20.54 -12.40 -16.15
C LYS A 260 20.52 -10.97 -15.62
N ARG A 261 20.01 -10.81 -14.41
CA ARG A 261 19.98 -9.54 -13.67
C ARG A 261 21.36 -9.10 -13.18
#